data_AF-A0A936XJT3-F1
#
_entry.id   AF-A0A936XJT3-F1
#
_cell.length_a   1.000
_cell.length_b   1.000
_cell.length_c   1.000
_cell.angle_alpha   90.00
_cell.angle_beta   90.00
_cell.angle_gamma   90.00
#
_symmetry.space_group_name_H-M   'P 1'
#
loop_
_entity.id
_entity.type
_entity.pdbx_description
1 polymer ?
#
loop_
_entity_poly.entity_id
_entity_poly.type
_entity_poly.pdbx_seq_one_letter_code
_entity_poly.pdbx_strand_id
1 'polypeptide(L)'
;MNIKPIRNDEDLHAAFKRLERVFQSQAGTPGADEMEILVTLIEAYEHKHYPMEATDPVEAIKFRMEQQGLTARDLEPYIGSSGRVSEVLNGKRRLSLGMVKRLHDGLHIPYESLLAA
;
A
#
# COMPACT_ATOMS: atom_id res chain seq x y z
N MET A 1 -23.63 19.76 -15.23
CA MET A 1 -22.56 19.12 -14.44
C MET A 1 -21.23 19.72 -14.87
N ASN A 2 -20.39 20.20 -13.95
CA ASN A 2 -19.14 20.89 -14.28
C ASN A 2 -17.98 20.23 -13.53
N ILE A 3 -17.48 19.11 -14.05
CA ILE A 3 -16.33 18.39 -13.50
C ILE A 3 -15.05 18.99 -14.09
N LYS A 4 -14.02 19.14 -13.28
CA LYS A 4 -12.71 19.64 -13.69
C LYS A 4 -11.64 18.57 -13.48
N PRO A 5 -10.55 18.56 -14.27
CA PRO A 5 -9.40 17.71 -14.01
C PRO A 5 -8.79 17.98 -12.62
N ILE A 6 -8.27 16.94 -11.97
CA ILE A 6 -7.51 17.07 -10.72
C ILE A 6 -6.05 17.34 -11.07
N ARG A 7 -5.52 18.51 -10.69
CA ARG A 7 -4.13 18.92 -11.03
C ARG A 7 -3.24 19.08 -9.81
N ASN A 8 -3.82 19.19 -8.63
CA ASN A 8 -3.12 19.37 -7.36
C ASN A 8 -3.98 18.82 -6.20
N ASP A 9 -3.43 18.89 -4.99
CA ASP A 9 -4.07 18.34 -3.80
C ASP A 9 -5.32 19.11 -3.36
N GLU A 10 -5.45 20.39 -3.73
CA GLU A 10 -6.66 21.19 -3.48
C GLU A 10 -7.83 20.70 -4.35
N ASP A 11 -7.56 20.45 -5.63
CA ASP A 11 -8.53 19.84 -6.56
C ASP A 11 -8.92 18.44 -6.07
N LEU A 12 -7.95 17.65 -5.59
CA LEU A 12 -8.17 16.30 -5.05
C LEU A 12 -9.11 16.34 -3.84
N HIS A 13 -8.84 17.25 -2.89
CA HIS A 13 -9.67 17.43 -1.71
C HIS A 13 -11.09 17.90 -2.06
N ALA A 14 -11.23 18.78 -3.05
CA ALA A 14 -12.53 19.21 -3.55
C ALA A 14 -13.29 18.05 -4.23
N ALA A 15 -12.59 17.20 -4.98
CA ALA A 15 -13.16 16.00 -5.61
C ALA A 15 -13.69 15.01 -4.56
N PHE A 16 -12.93 14.74 -3.49
CA PHE A 16 -13.39 13.90 -2.38
C PHE A 16 -14.64 14.47 -1.69
N LYS A 17 -14.64 15.76 -1.36
CA LYS A 17 -15.83 16.43 -0.78
C LYS A 17 -17.07 16.33 -1.68
N ARG A 18 -16.86 16.33 -3.01
CA ARG A 18 -17.97 16.16 -3.95
C ARG A 18 -18.41 14.70 -3.99
N LEU A 19 -17.47 13.77 -4.06
CA LEU A 19 -17.72 12.33 -4.07
C LEU A 19 -18.58 11.92 -2.87
N GLU A 20 -18.26 12.39 -1.65
CA GLU A 20 -19.05 12.13 -0.43
C GLU A 20 -20.53 12.49 -0.58
N ARG A 21 -20.86 13.55 -1.35
CA ARG A 21 -22.24 13.99 -1.56
C ARG A 21 -23.02 13.14 -2.56
N VAL A 22 -22.31 12.45 -3.46
CA VAL A 22 -22.92 11.64 -4.53
C VAL A 22 -22.67 10.15 -4.37
N PHE A 23 -21.92 9.73 -3.34
CA PHE A 23 -21.49 8.36 -3.11
C PHE A 23 -22.65 7.37 -2.93
N GLN A 24 -23.79 7.83 -2.42
CA GLN A 24 -25.00 7.01 -2.24
C GLN A 24 -26.00 7.14 -3.39
N SER A 25 -25.61 7.74 -4.52
CA SER A 25 -26.50 7.88 -5.67
C SER A 25 -26.84 6.49 -6.25
N GLN A 26 -28.12 6.29 -6.55
CA GLN A 26 -28.59 5.04 -7.13
C GLN A 26 -28.11 4.89 -8.57
N ALA A 27 -27.88 3.64 -9.00
CA ALA A 27 -27.49 3.31 -10.36
C ALA A 27 -28.49 3.88 -11.38
N GLY A 28 -27.97 4.38 -12.50
CA GLY A 28 -28.77 5.01 -13.57
C GLY A 28 -29.22 6.43 -13.27
N THR A 29 -28.80 7.03 -12.14
CA THR A 29 -28.99 8.46 -11.88
C THR A 29 -27.78 9.27 -12.33
N PRO A 30 -27.95 10.56 -12.68
CA PRO A 30 -26.81 11.43 -13.00
C PRO A 30 -25.78 11.55 -11.86
N GLY A 31 -26.20 11.30 -10.61
CA GLY A 31 -25.29 11.27 -9.46
C GLY A 31 -24.39 10.03 -9.44
N ALA A 32 -24.85 8.89 -9.96
CA ALA A 32 -24.01 7.71 -10.13
C ALA A 32 -22.96 7.91 -11.23
N ASP A 33 -23.36 8.52 -12.36
CA ASP A 33 -22.42 8.92 -13.42
C ASP A 33 -21.37 9.91 -12.87
N GLU A 34 -21.79 10.84 -12.00
CA GLU A 34 -20.88 11.74 -11.31
C GLU A 34 -19.86 11.03 -10.42
N MET A 35 -20.35 10.11 -9.61
CA MET A 35 -19.53 9.31 -8.71
C MET A 35 -18.47 8.54 -9.49
N GLU A 36 -18.84 7.86 -10.58
CA GLU A 36 -17.93 7.06 -11.39
C GLU A 36 -16.82 7.91 -12.02
N ILE A 37 -17.16 9.09 -12.56
CA ILE A 37 -16.16 10.00 -13.12
C ILE A 37 -15.23 10.54 -12.04
N LEU A 38 -15.76 10.91 -10.86
CA LEU A 38 -14.94 11.41 -9.76
C LEU A 38 -13.96 10.36 -9.25
N VAL A 39 -14.42 9.11 -9.06
CA VAL A 39 -13.55 7.99 -8.66
C VAL A 39 -12.43 7.81 -9.67
N THR A 40 -12.76 7.76 -10.96
CA THR A 40 -11.77 7.59 -12.04
C THR A 40 -10.70 8.70 -12.02
N LEU A 41 -11.11 9.96 -11.82
CA LEU A 41 -10.19 11.10 -11.77
C LEU A 41 -9.30 11.09 -10.52
N ILE A 42 -9.86 10.73 -9.37
CA ILE A 42 -9.14 10.59 -8.10
C ILE A 42 -8.09 9.49 -8.25
N GLU A 43 -8.48 8.30 -8.69
CA GLU A 43 -7.56 7.17 -8.90
C GLU A 43 -6.42 7.51 -9.85
N ALA A 44 -6.72 8.18 -10.97
CA ALA A 44 -5.70 8.58 -11.93
C ALA A 44 -4.71 9.60 -11.36
N TYR A 45 -5.18 10.55 -10.54
CA TYR A 45 -4.33 11.51 -9.86
C TYR A 45 -3.48 10.84 -8.77
N GLU A 46 -4.10 10.02 -7.92
CA GLU A 46 -3.43 9.27 -6.87
C GLU A 46 -2.37 8.34 -7.45
N HIS A 47 -2.67 7.54 -8.45
CA HIS A 47 -1.68 6.66 -9.10
C HIS A 47 -0.45 7.42 -9.62
N LYS A 48 -0.62 8.67 -10.05
CA LYS A 48 0.48 9.51 -10.55
C LYS A 48 1.29 10.20 -9.44
N HIS A 49 0.64 10.64 -8.36
CA HIS A 49 1.26 11.50 -7.33
C HIS A 49 1.49 10.80 -5.99
N TYR A 50 0.65 9.82 -5.68
CA TYR A 50 0.74 8.90 -4.56
C TYR A 50 0.66 7.46 -5.10
N PRO A 51 1.64 7.04 -5.93
CA PRO A 51 1.68 5.66 -6.38
C PRO A 51 1.55 4.77 -5.13
N MET A 52 0.62 3.80 -5.15
CA MET A 52 0.47 2.85 -4.05
C MET A 52 1.87 2.40 -3.68
N GLU A 53 2.33 2.79 -2.49
CA GLU A 53 3.72 2.57 -2.11
C GLU A 53 3.96 1.07 -2.32
N ALA A 54 4.93 0.76 -3.19
CA ALA A 54 5.42 -0.58 -3.32
C ALA A 54 5.73 -1.00 -1.88
N THR A 55 4.96 -1.94 -1.34
CA THR A 55 4.85 -2.14 0.12
C THR A 55 6.26 -2.25 0.66
N ASP A 56 6.68 -1.33 1.55
CA ASP A 56 8.02 -1.41 2.14
C ASP A 56 8.19 -2.85 2.62
N PRO A 57 9.21 -3.59 2.15
CA PRO A 57 9.41 -4.98 2.53
C PRO A 57 9.42 -5.18 4.04
N VAL A 58 9.83 -4.15 4.79
CA VAL A 58 9.77 -4.13 6.25
C VAL A 58 8.34 -4.14 6.76
N GLU A 59 7.45 -3.34 6.19
CA GLU A 59 6.02 -3.32 6.55
C GLU A 59 5.32 -4.61 6.16
N ALA A 60 5.67 -5.21 5.01
CA ALA A 60 5.17 -6.54 4.64
C ALA A 60 5.59 -7.62 5.65
N ILE A 61 6.83 -7.55 6.16
CA ILE A 61 7.32 -8.45 7.21
C ILE A 61 6.57 -8.20 8.52
N LYS A 62 6.44 -6.96 8.98
CA LYS A 62 5.74 -6.62 10.23
C LYS A 62 4.28 -7.02 10.20
N PHE A 63 3.60 -6.77 9.09
CA PHE A 63 2.22 -7.19 8.88
C PHE A 63 2.08 -8.71 8.99
N ARG A 64 3.00 -9.47 8.37
CA ARG A 64 3.01 -10.93 8.51
C ARG A 64 3.30 -11.38 9.94
N MET A 65 4.18 -10.69 10.66
CA MET A 65 4.44 -10.96 12.07
C MET A 65 3.19 -10.77 12.92
N GLU A 66 2.45 -9.67 12.72
CA GLU A 66 1.20 -9.40 13.43
C GLU A 66 0.16 -10.49 13.18
N GLN A 67 -0.04 -10.87 11.90
CA GLN A 67 -0.99 -11.92 11.53
C GLN A 67 -0.69 -13.29 12.16
N GLN A 68 0.58 -13.61 12.37
CA GLN A 68 1.03 -14.91 12.89
C GLN A 68 1.47 -14.85 14.37
N GLY A 69 1.36 -13.69 15.02
CA GLY A 69 1.82 -13.49 16.40
C GLY A 69 3.33 -13.69 16.59
N LEU A 70 4.14 -13.40 15.58
CA LEU A 70 5.59 -13.61 15.61
C LEU A 70 6.32 -12.47 16.32
N THR A 71 7.38 -12.82 17.03
CA THR A 71 8.34 -11.88 17.58
C THR A 71 9.51 -11.66 16.63
N ALA A 72 10.31 -10.61 16.86
CA ALA A 72 11.52 -10.38 16.07
C ALA A 72 12.49 -11.58 16.14
N ARG A 73 12.53 -12.31 17.26
CA ARG A 73 13.38 -13.49 17.42
C ARG A 73 12.98 -14.62 16.47
N ASP A 74 11.69 -14.73 16.17
CA ASP A 74 11.17 -15.77 15.27
C ASP A 74 11.57 -15.53 13.81
N LEU A 75 12.11 -14.34 13.48
CA LEU A 75 12.65 -14.04 12.16
C LEU A 75 14.10 -14.48 11.97
N GLU A 76 14.79 -14.93 13.03
CA GLU A 76 16.20 -15.33 12.94
C GLU A 76 16.48 -16.44 11.90
N PRO A 77 15.62 -17.45 11.70
CA PRO A 77 15.81 -18.46 10.65
C PRO A 77 15.82 -17.88 9.23
N TYR A 78 15.06 -16.80 9.00
CA TYR A 78 14.88 -16.19 7.68
C TYR A 78 15.84 -15.03 7.43
N ILE A 79 16.13 -14.24 8.47
CA ILE A 79 16.92 -13.01 8.39
C ILE A 79 18.27 -13.15 9.06
N GLY A 80 18.57 -14.14 9.90
CA GLY A 80 19.89 -14.32 10.56
C GLY A 80 19.92 -13.83 12.01
N SER A 81 21.07 -13.38 12.51
CA SER A 81 21.22 -12.98 13.92
C SER A 81 20.21 -11.90 14.35
N SER A 82 19.88 -11.84 15.65
CA SER A 82 18.93 -10.85 16.19
C SER A 82 19.31 -9.41 15.87
N GLY A 83 20.62 -9.10 15.85
CA GLY A 83 21.13 -7.80 15.42
C GLY A 83 20.77 -7.50 13.96
N ARG A 84 20.92 -8.49 13.07
CA ARG A 84 20.56 -8.34 11.65
C ARG A 84 19.06 -8.23 11.44
N VAL A 85 18.26 -8.96 12.22
CA VAL A 85 16.80 -8.79 12.24
C VAL A 85 16.44 -7.36 12.62
N SER A 86 16.99 -6.84 13.72
CA SER A 86 16.74 -5.48 14.18
C SER A 86 17.15 -4.44 13.14
N GLU A 87 18.31 -4.58 12.51
CA GLU A 87 18.73 -3.69 11.42
C GLU A 87 17.75 -3.68 10.25
N VAL A 88 17.22 -4.84 9.86
CA VAL A 88 16.21 -4.95 8.78
C VAL A 88 14.88 -4.31 9.20
N LEU A 89 14.34 -4.68 10.37
CA LEU A 89 13.05 -4.16 10.85
C LEU A 89 13.04 -2.65 11.10
N ASN A 90 14.22 -2.04 11.29
CA ASN A 90 14.40 -0.60 11.44
C ASN A 90 14.88 0.09 10.14
N GLY A 91 14.88 -0.61 9.00
CA GLY A 91 15.26 -0.04 7.70
C GLY A 91 16.75 0.31 7.54
N LYS A 92 17.60 -0.04 8.52
CA LYS A 92 19.06 0.20 8.48
C LYS A 92 19.78 -0.74 7.51
N ARG A 93 19.16 -1.87 7.17
CA ARG A 93 19.68 -2.88 6.25
C ARG A 93 18.59 -3.35 5.29
N ARG A 94 18.93 -3.36 4.00
CA ARG A 94 18.07 -3.95 2.95
C ARG A 94 18.10 -5.49 3.01
N LEU A 95 16.99 -6.10 2.61
CA LEU A 95 16.91 -7.56 2.41
C LEU A 95 17.86 -7.99 1.28
N SER A 96 18.56 -9.11 1.49
CA SER A 96 19.24 -9.80 0.39
C SER A 96 18.29 -10.79 -0.29
N LEU A 97 18.57 -11.18 -1.53
CA LEU A 97 17.76 -12.19 -2.24
C LEU A 97 17.63 -13.51 -1.46
N GLY A 98 18.69 -13.91 -0.72
CA GLY A 98 18.63 -15.08 0.15
C GLY A 98 17.76 -14.91 1.39
N MET A 99 17.55 -13.67 1.87
CA MET A 99 16.53 -13.39 2.90
C MET A 99 15.14 -13.40 2.30
N VAL A 100 14.95 -12.74 1.15
CA VAL A 100 13.67 -12.68 0.44
C VAL A 100 13.13 -14.09 0.17
N LYS A 101 13.97 -14.97 -0.40
CA LYS A 101 13.61 -16.37 -0.64
C LYS A 101 13.21 -17.09 0.65
N ARG A 102 13.98 -16.96 1.73
CA ARG A 102 13.67 -17.63 3.01
C ARG A 102 12.39 -17.10 3.67
N LEU A 103 12.14 -15.79 3.58
CA LEU A 103 10.93 -15.15 4.09
C LEU A 103 9.70 -15.60 3.28
N HIS A 104 9.83 -15.71 1.96
CA HIS A 104 8.79 -16.27 1.11
C HIS A 104 8.52 -17.74 1.44
N ASP A 105 9.55 -18.59 1.41
CA ASP A 105 9.42 -20.03 1.61
C ASP A 105 8.91 -20.37 3.03
N GLY A 106 9.32 -19.60 4.04
CA GLY A 106 8.99 -19.87 5.45
C GLY A 106 7.72 -19.19 5.95
N LEU A 107 7.51 -17.93 5.58
CA LEU A 107 6.40 -17.11 6.09
C LEU A 107 5.35 -16.81 5.02
N HIS A 108 5.50 -17.35 3.81
CA HIS A 108 4.57 -17.17 2.69
C HIS A 108 4.32 -15.70 2.36
N ILE A 109 5.30 -14.82 2.57
CA ILE A 109 5.20 -13.40 2.19
C ILE A 109 5.39 -13.33 0.66
N PRO A 110 4.47 -12.73 -0.10
CA PRO A 110 4.59 -12.61 -1.55
C PRO A 110 5.91 -11.96 -1.98
N TYR A 111 6.52 -12.44 -3.07
CA TYR A 111 7.76 -11.86 -3.59
C TYR A 111 7.61 -10.39 -3.95
N GLU A 112 6.46 -10.01 -4.52
CA GLU A 112 6.15 -8.62 -4.87
C GLU A 112 6.25 -7.68 -3.65
N SER A 113 5.76 -8.13 -2.49
CA SER A 113 5.81 -7.37 -1.24
C SER A 113 7.21 -7.31 -0.62
N LEU A 114 8.16 -8.15 -1.06
CA LEU A 114 9.54 -8.18 -0.55
C LEU A 114 10.56 -7.55 -1.51
N LEU A 115 10.19 -7.36 -2.77
CA LEU A 115 11.03 -6.84 -3.85
C LEU A 115 10.69 -5.39 -4.23
N ALA A 116 9.47 -4.95 -3.90
CA ALA A 116 9.07 -3.56 -3.88
C ALA A 116 10.09 -2.74 -3.08
N ALA A 117 10.71 -1.72 -3.67
CA ALA A 117 11.70 -0.85 -3.03
C ALA A 117 11.72 0.54 -3.65
#